data_AF-A0A925B1V7-F1
#
_entry.id   AF-A0A925B1V7-F1
#
_cell.length_a   1.000
_cell.length_b   1.000
_cell.length_c   1.000
_cell.angle_alpha   90.00
_cell.angle_beta   90.00
_cell.angle_gamma   90.00
#
_symmetry.space_group_name_H-M   'P 1'
#
loop_
_entity.id
_entity.type
_entity.pdbx_description
1 polymer ?
#
loop_
_entity_poly.entity_id
_entity_poly.type
_entity_poly.pdbx_seq_one_letter_code
_entity_poly.pdbx_strand_id
1 'polypeptide(L)'
;MKYKLCFVLILTFAANGCDLFSVKSLPVSKPNSDKTEDVQNISKDYNKPQIIARIKDDAITESSGIVISRINKNVFWTHNDSGDDSFLYAFDSNGDKRGVFKIPNAENVDWEDIAIFHDSNKISYLFVGDIGDNNAKRDEITVYQIREPKIETSDAKTTKKNPRLTDNAIAIKIKYPDEQFDAESLLINPQNGDLYVVTKMYVGAAHIYKLSPPFAQNKTNVLQNIGEIKVANTPEGLFTGGEISPDGKRLVLCDYLQA
;
A
#
# COMPACT_ATOMS: atom_id res chain seq x y z
N MET A 1 -30.87 -11.30 7.49
CA MET A 1 -29.62 -10.55 7.79
C MET A 1 -28.64 -10.76 6.65
N LYS A 2 -28.27 -9.70 5.91
CA LYS A 2 -27.29 -9.79 4.82
C LYS A 2 -25.90 -9.56 5.41
N TYR A 3 -25.07 -10.60 5.49
CA TYR A 3 -23.67 -10.47 5.88
C TYR A 3 -22.91 -9.79 4.73
N LYS A 4 -22.26 -8.65 5.02
CA LYS A 4 -21.30 -8.02 4.12
C LYS A 4 -19.99 -8.80 4.25
N LEU A 5 -19.62 -9.56 3.23
CA LEU A 5 -18.27 -10.12 3.12
C LEU A 5 -17.30 -8.96 2.89
N CYS A 6 -16.38 -8.75 3.83
CA CYS A 6 -15.24 -7.86 3.69
C CYS A 6 -14.03 -8.77 3.49
N PHE A 7 -13.56 -8.92 2.26
CA PHE A 7 -12.27 -9.57 2.01
C PHE A 7 -11.18 -8.55 2.37
N VAL A 8 -10.45 -8.81 3.45
CA VAL A 8 -9.15 -8.19 3.67
C VAL A 8 -8.15 -9.17 3.07
N LEU A 9 -7.54 -8.80 1.95
CA LEU A 9 -6.45 -9.57 1.38
C LEU A 9 -5.17 -9.11 2.08
N ILE A 10 -4.64 -9.97 2.94
CA ILE A 10 -3.28 -9.83 3.48
C ILE A 10 -2.45 -10.89 2.76
N LEU A 11 -1.50 -10.47 1.94
CA LEU A 11 -0.49 -11.36 1.41
C LEU A 11 0.69 -11.36 2.36
N THR A 12 1.10 -12.55 2.75
CA THR A 12 2.23 -12.77 3.63
C THR A 12 3.33 -13.47 2.86
N PHE A 13 4.51 -12.84 2.84
CA PHE A 13 5.73 -13.51 2.43
C PHE A 13 6.06 -14.56 3.49
N ALA A 14 6.36 -15.77 3.04
CA ALA A 14 6.38 -16.93 3.90
C ALA A 14 7.51 -16.87 4.94
N ALA A 15 7.15 -16.59 6.21
CA ALA A 15 7.74 -17.19 7.40
C ALA A 15 6.82 -17.01 8.63
N ASN A 16 5.87 -17.92 8.80
CA ASN A 16 5.16 -18.30 10.05
C ASN A 16 4.51 -17.22 10.96
N GLY A 17 3.18 -17.18 10.93
CA GLY A 17 2.29 -16.90 12.07
C GLY A 17 1.53 -15.58 11.98
N CYS A 18 0.20 -15.62 11.84
CA CYS A 18 -0.63 -14.44 11.52
C CYS A 18 -1.47 -13.90 12.69
N ASP A 19 -1.51 -12.57 12.88
CA ASP A 19 -2.48 -11.87 13.74
C ASP A 19 -2.99 -10.54 13.12
N LEU A 20 -4.31 -10.31 13.14
CA LEU A 20 -4.99 -9.10 12.62
C LEU A 20 -5.40 -8.14 13.75
N PHE A 21 -5.05 -6.86 13.61
CA PHE A 21 -5.53 -5.79 14.50
C PHE A 21 -6.62 -4.94 13.84
N SER A 22 -7.62 -4.54 14.63
CA SER A 22 -8.60 -3.51 14.26
C SER A 22 -8.53 -2.38 15.27
N VAL A 23 -7.96 -1.24 14.88
CA VAL A 23 -8.00 -0.03 15.70
C VAL A 23 -9.33 0.67 15.42
N LYS A 24 -10.30 0.52 16.33
CA LYS A 24 -11.52 1.34 16.33
C LYS A 24 -11.15 2.73 16.86
N SER A 25 -11.11 3.71 15.95
CA SER A 25 -10.88 5.15 16.18
C SER A 25 -9.57 5.49 16.90
N LEU A 26 -8.72 6.31 16.26
CA LEU A 26 -7.47 6.83 16.85
C LEU A 26 -7.76 7.60 18.14
N PRO A 27 -7.41 7.09 19.34
CA PRO A 27 -7.40 7.89 20.55
C PRO A 27 -5.98 8.41 20.75
N VAL A 28 -5.80 9.72 20.65
CA VAL A 28 -4.59 10.37 21.17
C VAL A 28 -4.59 10.16 22.68
N SER A 29 -3.71 9.33 23.22
CA SER A 29 -3.50 9.26 24.67
C SER A 29 -2.04 8.99 25.05
N LYS A 30 -1.59 9.72 26.07
CA LYS A 30 -0.23 9.73 26.64
C LYS A 30 0.11 8.39 27.33
N PRO A 31 1.39 8.01 27.43
CA PRO A 31 1.78 6.71 27.98
C PRO A 31 1.60 6.69 29.50
N ASN A 32 1.02 5.61 30.02
CA ASN A 32 1.17 5.23 31.41
C ASN A 32 1.66 3.78 31.47
N SER A 33 2.69 3.57 32.28
CA SER A 33 3.43 2.32 32.46
C SER A 33 2.63 1.27 33.23
N ASP A 34 3.08 0.01 33.08
CA ASP A 34 2.65 -1.22 33.76
C ASP A 34 1.33 -1.85 33.29
N LYS A 35 1.47 -2.85 32.41
CA LYS A 35 1.08 -4.25 32.66
C LYS A 35 1.43 -5.12 31.45
N THR A 36 2.23 -6.17 31.70
CA THR A 36 2.38 -7.32 30.81
C THR A 36 1.06 -8.08 30.79
N GLU A 37 0.25 -7.88 29.75
CA GLU A 37 -0.93 -8.71 29.47
C GLU A 37 -0.67 -9.62 28.26
N ASP A 38 -1.08 -10.87 28.47
CA ASP A 38 -0.94 -12.04 27.61
C ASP A 38 -1.50 -11.78 26.20
N VAL A 39 -0.66 -12.01 25.19
CA VAL A 39 -0.91 -11.60 23.81
C VAL A 39 -1.62 -12.71 23.04
N GLN A 40 -2.96 -12.75 23.14
CA GLN A 40 -3.83 -13.52 22.24
C GLN A 40 -5.13 -12.77 21.93
N ASN A 41 -5.04 -11.55 21.42
CA ASN A 41 -6.20 -10.78 20.98
C ASN A 41 -6.38 -10.84 19.47
N ILE A 42 -6.75 -12.02 18.95
CA ILE A 42 -7.29 -12.13 17.59
C ILE A 42 -8.55 -11.27 17.52
N SER A 43 -8.63 -10.34 16.56
CA SER A 43 -9.82 -9.52 16.36
C SER A 43 -11.07 -10.39 16.22
N LYS A 44 -12.09 -10.15 17.06
CA LYS A 44 -13.40 -10.82 16.94
C LYS A 44 -14.16 -10.42 15.67
N ASP A 45 -13.71 -9.35 15.01
CA ASP A 45 -14.36 -8.78 13.83
C ASP A 45 -13.83 -9.39 12.51
N TYR A 46 -12.74 -10.16 12.54
CA TYR A 46 -12.09 -10.72 11.35
C TYR A 46 -11.70 -12.19 11.54
N ASN A 47 -11.78 -12.96 10.45
CA ASN A 47 -11.22 -14.31 10.42
C ASN A 47 -9.69 -14.26 10.36
N LYS A 48 -9.05 -15.38 10.71
CA LYS A 48 -7.63 -15.59 10.44
C LYS A 48 -7.36 -15.43 8.93
N PRO A 49 -6.21 -14.88 8.55
CA PRO A 49 -5.83 -14.79 7.14
C PRO A 49 -5.79 -16.16 6.46
N GLN A 50 -6.11 -16.13 5.17
CA GLN A 50 -6.17 -17.31 4.34
C GLN A 50 -5.40 -17.04 3.06
N ILE A 51 -4.58 -18.01 2.66
CA ILE A 51 -3.94 -17.99 1.35
C ILE A 51 -5.04 -18.19 0.30
N ILE A 52 -5.30 -17.16 -0.49
CA ILE A 52 -6.28 -17.23 -1.59
C ILE A 52 -5.65 -17.67 -2.92
N ALA A 53 -4.36 -17.37 -3.12
CA ALA A 53 -3.63 -17.62 -4.36
C ALA A 53 -2.12 -17.59 -4.12
N ARG A 54 -1.35 -18.12 -5.08
CA ARG A 54 0.09 -17.87 -5.23
C ARG A 54 0.32 -17.27 -6.60
N ILE A 55 1.03 -16.14 -6.67
CA ILE A 55 1.39 -15.49 -7.93
C ILE A 55 2.24 -16.46 -8.76
N LYS A 56 1.89 -16.63 -10.04
CA LYS A 56 2.56 -17.57 -10.96
C LYS A 56 3.42 -16.90 -12.02
N ASP A 57 3.39 -15.57 -12.12
CA ASP A 57 4.21 -14.84 -13.08
C ASP A 57 5.61 -14.62 -12.49
N ASP A 58 6.61 -15.37 -12.98
CA ASP A 58 7.99 -15.28 -12.51
C ASP A 58 8.64 -13.90 -12.77
N ALA A 59 7.99 -13.02 -13.53
CA ALA A 59 8.41 -11.62 -13.67
C ALA A 59 8.18 -10.79 -12.39
N ILE A 60 7.34 -11.27 -11.47
CA ILE A 60 7.08 -10.70 -10.15
C ILE A 60 8.02 -11.41 -9.17
N THR A 61 9.18 -10.82 -8.92
CA THR A 61 10.24 -11.40 -8.10
C THR A 61 10.17 -10.92 -6.65
N GLU A 62 9.70 -9.69 -6.42
CA GLU A 62 9.73 -8.99 -5.13
C GLU A 62 8.50 -8.08 -5.01
N SER A 63 7.30 -8.67 -5.02
CA SER A 63 6.03 -7.92 -4.92
C SER A 63 5.96 -7.09 -3.63
N SER A 64 6.07 -5.76 -3.68
CA SER A 64 6.06 -4.94 -2.45
C SER A 64 4.64 -4.48 -2.06
N GLY A 65 3.89 -3.87 -3.00
CA GLY A 65 2.48 -3.49 -2.77
C GLY A 65 1.44 -4.34 -3.51
N ILE A 66 0.19 -4.32 -3.02
CA ILE A 66 -0.96 -4.93 -3.74
C ILE A 66 -2.29 -4.20 -3.52
N VAL A 67 -3.09 -4.03 -4.60
CA VAL A 67 -4.48 -3.57 -4.52
C VAL A 67 -5.43 -4.37 -5.39
N ILE A 68 -6.70 -4.44 -4.96
CA ILE A 68 -7.77 -5.01 -5.77
C ILE A 68 -8.26 -3.97 -6.80
N SER A 69 -8.26 -4.35 -8.07
CA SER A 69 -8.78 -3.54 -9.15
C SER A 69 -10.22 -3.09 -8.92
N ARG A 70 -10.54 -1.85 -9.31
CA ARG A 70 -11.90 -1.30 -9.20
C ARG A 70 -12.68 -1.43 -10.51
N ILE A 71 -12.00 -1.50 -11.66
CA ILE A 71 -12.65 -1.58 -12.99
C ILE A 71 -12.42 -2.91 -13.73
N ASN A 72 -11.52 -3.76 -13.25
CA ASN A 72 -11.23 -5.08 -13.80
C ASN A 72 -11.65 -6.15 -12.79
N LYS A 73 -12.68 -6.91 -13.15
CA LYS A 73 -13.24 -7.94 -12.27
C LYS A 73 -12.19 -9.03 -12.02
N ASN A 74 -12.03 -9.40 -10.75
CA ASN A 74 -11.12 -10.46 -10.32
C ASN A 74 -9.65 -10.21 -10.68
N VAL A 75 -9.21 -8.95 -10.57
CA VAL A 75 -7.83 -8.54 -10.86
C VAL A 75 -7.22 -7.86 -9.64
N PHE A 76 -5.96 -8.18 -9.40
CA PHE A 76 -5.10 -7.54 -8.44
C PHE A 76 -3.95 -6.86 -9.19
N TRP A 77 -3.55 -5.69 -8.71
CA TRP A 77 -2.38 -4.95 -9.18
C TRP A 77 -1.28 -5.05 -8.14
N THR A 78 -0.05 -5.27 -8.61
CA THR A 78 1.17 -5.23 -7.78
C THR A 78 2.31 -4.61 -8.58
N HIS A 79 3.41 -4.31 -7.91
CA HIS A 79 4.69 -3.95 -8.51
C HIS A 79 5.79 -4.71 -7.76
N ASN A 80 6.94 -4.88 -8.41
CA ASN A 80 8.13 -5.26 -7.66
C ASN A 80 8.66 -4.04 -6.90
N ASP A 81 9.45 -4.32 -5.87
CA ASP A 81 10.29 -3.35 -5.14
C ASP A 81 11.38 -2.73 -6.06
N SER A 82 12.40 -2.10 -5.49
CA SER A 82 13.55 -1.54 -6.17
C SER A 82 14.28 -2.54 -7.08
N GLY A 83 15.02 -2.01 -8.06
CA GLY A 83 15.80 -2.83 -9.00
C GLY A 83 15.01 -3.40 -10.19
N ASP A 84 13.69 -3.28 -10.19
CA ASP A 84 12.87 -3.42 -11.39
C ASP A 84 12.69 -2.08 -12.10
N ASP A 85 12.20 -2.12 -13.34
CA ASP A 85 11.74 -0.92 -14.03
C ASP A 85 10.31 -0.55 -13.58
N SER A 86 9.76 0.58 -14.02
CA SER A 86 8.42 1.09 -13.61
C SER A 86 7.23 0.28 -14.18
N PHE A 87 7.15 -0.99 -13.79
CA PHE A 87 6.12 -1.93 -14.20
C PHE A 87 5.05 -2.15 -13.13
N LEU A 88 3.79 -2.22 -13.58
CA LEU A 88 2.69 -2.84 -12.86
C LEU A 88 2.42 -4.23 -13.41
N TYR A 89 2.09 -5.15 -12.52
CA TYR A 89 1.68 -6.49 -12.86
C TYR A 89 0.25 -6.71 -12.45
N ALA A 90 -0.53 -7.29 -13.36
CA ALA A 90 -1.88 -7.73 -13.08
C ALA A 90 -1.91 -9.24 -12.96
N PHE A 91 -2.64 -9.75 -11.97
CA PHE A 91 -2.95 -11.17 -11.84
C PHE A 91 -4.36 -11.37 -11.27
N ASP A 92 -4.90 -12.58 -11.35
CA ASP A 92 -6.24 -12.88 -10.83
C ASP A 92 -6.24 -13.65 -9.51
N SER A 93 -7.43 -13.98 -8.99
CA SER A 93 -7.57 -14.75 -7.75
C SER A 93 -7.04 -16.18 -7.80
N ASN A 94 -6.62 -16.69 -8.96
CA ASN A 94 -5.93 -17.98 -9.10
C ASN A 94 -4.41 -17.80 -9.16
N GLY A 95 -3.92 -16.56 -9.10
CA GLY A 95 -2.52 -16.19 -9.29
C GLY A 95 -2.09 -16.16 -10.75
N ASP A 96 -3.03 -16.28 -11.70
CA ASP A 96 -2.72 -16.30 -13.12
C ASP A 96 -2.48 -14.88 -13.63
N LYS A 97 -1.41 -14.74 -14.43
CA LYS A 97 -1.03 -13.49 -15.08
C LYS A 97 -2.17 -12.90 -15.91
N ARG A 98 -2.40 -11.60 -15.74
CA ARG A 98 -3.33 -10.77 -16.51
C ARG A 98 -2.64 -9.66 -17.30
N GLY A 99 -1.35 -9.41 -17.04
CA GLY A 99 -0.48 -8.64 -17.92
C GLY A 99 0.64 -7.91 -17.18
N VAL A 100 1.63 -7.46 -17.96
CA VAL A 100 2.70 -6.54 -17.55
C VAL A 100 2.47 -5.19 -18.22
N PHE A 101 2.48 -4.14 -17.42
CA PHE A 101 2.15 -2.77 -17.80
C PHE A 101 3.30 -1.84 -17.45
N LYS A 102 3.83 -1.10 -18.41
CA LYS A 102 4.86 -0.08 -18.18
C LYS A 102 4.18 1.26 -17.92
N ILE A 103 4.59 1.95 -16.87
CA ILE A 103 4.15 3.31 -16.57
C ILE A 103 5.11 4.31 -17.22
N PRO A 104 4.68 5.06 -18.25
CA PRO A 104 5.51 6.11 -18.83
C PRO A 104 5.69 7.27 -17.84
N ASN A 105 6.87 7.91 -17.89
CA ASN A 105 7.26 9.03 -17.03
C ASN A 105 7.29 8.70 -15.53
N ALA A 106 7.45 7.44 -15.18
CA ALA A 106 7.74 7.00 -13.83
C ALA A 106 9.06 6.24 -13.78
N GLU A 107 9.76 6.37 -12.67
CA GLU A 107 11.01 5.68 -12.35
C GLU A 107 10.80 4.90 -11.05
N ASN A 108 11.34 3.69 -10.99
CA ASN A 108 11.35 2.90 -9.76
C ASN A 108 12.71 3.06 -9.09
N VAL A 109 12.77 3.99 -8.14
CA VAL A 109 13.96 4.17 -7.29
C VAL A 109 13.86 3.24 -6.08
N ASP A 110 12.75 3.30 -5.35
CA ASP A 110 12.43 2.48 -4.17
C ASP A 110 10.90 2.41 -4.01
N TRP A 111 10.24 1.62 -4.89
CA TRP A 111 8.78 1.47 -4.89
C TRP A 111 8.30 0.48 -3.83
N GLU A 112 7.52 0.97 -2.86
CA GLU A 112 7.19 0.16 -1.69
C GLU A 112 5.72 -0.27 -1.63
N ASP A 113 4.79 0.61 -2.02
CA ASP A 113 3.37 0.29 -1.87
C ASP A 113 2.51 0.92 -2.97
N ILE A 114 1.29 0.39 -3.13
CA ILE A 114 0.31 0.83 -4.09
C ILE A 114 -1.06 1.02 -3.43
N ALA A 115 -1.72 2.12 -3.74
CA ALA A 115 -3.08 2.42 -3.30
C ALA A 115 -4.01 2.62 -4.50
N ILE A 116 -5.32 2.54 -4.28
CA ILE A 116 -6.33 2.78 -5.31
C ILE A 116 -7.42 3.73 -4.83
N PHE A 117 -7.73 4.73 -5.65
CA PHE A 117 -8.78 5.71 -5.37
C PHE A 117 -9.77 5.79 -6.52
N HIS A 118 -11.04 5.98 -6.19
CA HIS A 118 -12.11 6.18 -7.17
C HIS A 118 -12.72 7.55 -6.93
N ASP A 119 -12.57 8.45 -7.89
CA ASP A 119 -13.01 9.83 -7.73
C ASP A 119 -14.54 9.97 -7.81
N SER A 120 -15.03 11.19 -7.59
CA SER A 120 -16.46 11.51 -7.67
C SER A 120 -17.06 11.27 -9.06
N ASN A 121 -16.24 11.25 -10.11
CA ASN A 121 -16.63 11.03 -11.51
C ASN A 121 -16.55 9.55 -11.91
N LYS A 122 -16.30 8.65 -10.95
CA LYS A 122 -16.15 7.22 -11.15
C LYS A 122 -14.92 6.82 -11.97
N ILE A 123 -13.89 7.67 -11.97
CA ILE A 123 -12.59 7.34 -12.54
C ILE A 123 -11.71 6.73 -11.44
N SER A 124 -11.19 5.54 -11.71
CA SER A 124 -10.23 4.88 -10.82
C SER A 124 -8.81 5.27 -11.16
N TYR A 125 -8.01 5.46 -10.12
CA TYR A 125 -6.60 5.80 -10.18
C TYR A 125 -5.80 4.87 -9.27
N LEU A 126 -4.68 4.38 -9.78
CA LEU A 126 -3.65 3.73 -8.97
C LEU A 126 -2.64 4.78 -8.54
N PHE A 127 -2.16 4.67 -7.31
CA PHE A 127 -1.13 5.50 -6.72
C PHE A 127 0.00 4.60 -6.30
N VAL A 128 1.16 4.74 -6.93
CA VAL A 128 2.34 3.92 -6.63
C VAL A 128 3.34 4.77 -5.87
N GLY A 129 3.73 4.31 -4.69
CA GLY A 129 4.64 5.02 -3.80
C GLY A 129 6.09 4.65 -4.07
N ASP A 130 6.82 5.57 -4.70
CA ASP A 130 8.28 5.60 -4.67
C ASP A 130 8.72 6.33 -3.41
N ILE A 131 8.54 5.64 -2.27
CA ILE A 131 8.57 6.20 -0.91
C ILE A 131 9.63 5.55 -0.02
N GLY A 132 10.28 4.49 -0.47
CA GLY A 132 11.41 3.88 0.21
C GLY A 132 12.62 4.81 0.23
N ASP A 133 13.33 4.78 1.35
CA ASP A 133 14.57 5.51 1.58
C ASP A 133 15.32 4.91 2.78
N ASN A 134 15.71 3.64 2.66
CA ASN A 134 16.39 2.87 3.73
C ASN A 134 17.58 3.61 4.42
N ASN A 135 18.18 4.60 3.75
CA ASN A 135 19.30 5.40 4.29
C ASN A 135 18.92 6.83 4.70
N ALA A 136 17.65 7.24 4.59
CA ALA A 136 17.15 8.58 4.89
C ALA A 136 17.93 9.71 4.18
N LYS A 137 18.08 9.62 2.86
CA LYS A 137 18.87 10.56 2.03
C LYS A 137 18.06 11.30 0.97
N ARG A 138 16.80 10.93 0.73
CA ARG A 138 15.95 11.51 -0.31
C ARG A 138 15.22 12.74 0.23
N ASP A 139 15.62 13.92 -0.25
CA ASP A 139 14.94 15.18 0.08
C ASP A 139 13.48 15.24 -0.40
N GLU A 140 13.18 14.45 -1.45
CA GLU A 140 11.85 14.29 -2.02
C GLU A 140 11.61 12.82 -2.35
N ILE A 141 10.40 12.36 -2.06
CA ILE A 141 9.86 11.08 -2.52
C ILE A 141 8.70 11.35 -3.48
N THR A 142 8.27 10.35 -4.23
CA THR A 142 7.25 10.53 -5.28
C THR A 142 6.11 9.55 -5.13
N VAL A 143 4.88 10.02 -5.33
CA VAL A 143 3.74 9.14 -5.56
C VAL A 143 3.28 9.33 -7.00
N TYR A 144 3.30 8.25 -7.77
CA TYR A 144 2.85 8.25 -9.16
C TYR A 144 1.36 7.95 -9.21
N GLN A 145 0.57 8.92 -9.67
CA GLN A 145 -0.85 8.72 -9.96
C GLN A 145 -1.03 8.36 -11.44
N ILE A 146 -1.65 7.22 -11.70
CA ILE A 146 -2.04 6.79 -13.04
C ILE A 146 -3.52 6.41 -13.07
N ARG A 147 -4.18 6.66 -14.20
CA ARG A 147 -5.53 6.14 -14.42
C ARG A 147 -5.46 4.62 -14.47
N GLU A 148 -6.32 3.95 -13.72
CA GLU A 148 -6.38 2.48 -13.72
C GLU A 148 -6.65 1.98 -15.16
N PRO A 149 -5.77 1.14 -15.75
CA PRO A 149 -5.94 0.68 -17.10
C PRO A 149 -7.02 -0.42 -17.17
N LYS A 150 -7.84 -0.37 -18.23
CA LYS A 150 -8.76 -1.46 -18.55
C LYS A 150 -7.99 -2.63 -19.16
N ILE A 151 -8.03 -3.82 -18.57
CA ILE A 151 -7.32 -5.01 -19.06
C ILE A 151 -8.10 -5.70 -20.18
N GLU A 152 -7.39 -6.06 -21.25
CA GLU A 152 -7.88 -6.87 -22.36
C GLU A 152 -7.32 -8.29 -22.28
N THR A 153 -8.00 -9.26 -22.91
CA THR A 153 -7.57 -10.67 -22.86
C THR A 153 -6.17 -10.89 -23.47
N SER A 154 -5.80 -10.07 -24.45
CA SER A 154 -4.48 -10.11 -25.09
C SER A 154 -3.33 -9.73 -24.15
N ASP A 155 -3.61 -8.96 -23.09
CA ASP A 155 -2.58 -8.44 -22.19
C ASP A 155 -1.91 -9.55 -21.36
N ALA A 156 -2.58 -10.69 -21.20
CA ALA A 156 -1.97 -11.86 -20.55
C ALA A 156 -0.68 -12.34 -21.25
N LYS A 157 -0.45 -11.94 -22.50
CA LYS A 157 0.76 -12.27 -23.27
C LYS A 157 1.88 -11.22 -23.17
N THR A 158 1.64 -10.08 -22.52
CA THR A 158 2.68 -9.03 -22.40
C THR A 158 3.78 -9.47 -21.44
N THR A 159 4.98 -8.94 -21.66
CA THR A 159 6.18 -9.28 -20.87
C THR A 159 6.96 -8.00 -20.58
N LYS A 160 7.96 -8.06 -19.69
CA LYS A 160 8.89 -6.92 -19.49
C LYS A 160 9.51 -6.40 -20.80
N LYS A 161 9.78 -7.29 -21.76
CA LYS A 161 10.35 -6.93 -23.08
C LYS A 161 9.35 -6.31 -24.05
N ASN A 162 8.07 -6.62 -23.89
CA ASN A 162 6.98 -6.08 -24.70
C ASN A 162 5.77 -5.81 -23.79
N PRO A 163 5.84 -4.76 -22.97
CA PRO A 163 4.80 -4.43 -22.01
C PRO A 163 3.65 -3.69 -22.70
N ARG A 164 2.48 -3.67 -22.06
CA ARG A 164 1.43 -2.71 -22.42
C ARG A 164 1.75 -1.36 -21.77
N LEU A 165 1.59 -0.25 -22.49
CA LEU A 165 1.72 1.07 -21.87
C LEU A 165 0.43 1.47 -21.15
N THR A 166 0.57 2.05 -19.95
CA THR A 166 -0.52 2.79 -19.30
C THR A 166 -0.62 4.20 -19.87
N ASP A 167 -1.59 4.99 -19.40
CA ASP A 167 -1.53 6.44 -19.52
C ASP A 167 -0.28 6.97 -18.78
N ASN A 168 0.18 8.17 -19.14
CA ASN A 168 1.30 8.84 -18.47
C ASN A 168 1.02 9.02 -16.98
N ALA A 169 2.03 8.79 -16.14
CA ALA A 169 1.94 9.14 -14.73
C ALA A 169 1.93 10.65 -14.49
N ILE A 170 1.17 11.05 -13.48
CA ILE A 170 1.33 12.33 -12.80
C ILE A 170 2.24 12.06 -11.59
N ALA A 171 3.42 12.66 -11.58
CA ALA A 171 4.35 12.57 -10.46
C ALA A 171 3.95 13.59 -9.37
N ILE A 172 3.47 13.10 -8.24
CA ILE A 172 3.18 13.91 -7.06
C ILE A 172 4.42 13.89 -6.18
N LYS A 173 5.25 14.92 -6.32
CA LYS A 173 6.42 15.09 -5.46
C LYS A 173 5.98 15.48 -4.06
N ILE A 174 6.45 14.75 -3.07
CA ILE A 174 6.17 15.00 -1.65
C ILE A 174 7.47 15.01 -0.86
N LYS A 175 7.46 15.72 0.27
CA LYS A 175 8.54 15.66 1.26
C LYS A 175 8.00 15.71 2.67
N TYR A 176 8.74 15.10 3.58
CA TYR A 176 8.48 15.22 5.01
C TYR A 176 8.73 16.68 5.48
N PRO A 177 7.96 17.17 6.47
CA PRO A 177 8.13 18.52 7.02
C PRO A 177 9.34 18.64 7.95
N ASP A 178 9.89 17.51 8.41
CA ASP A 178 10.89 17.37 9.46
C ASP A 178 12.20 16.78 8.90
N GLU A 179 12.33 15.45 8.90
CA GLU A 179 13.52 14.72 8.45
C GLU A 179 13.16 13.69 7.38
N GLN A 180 14.15 13.15 6.68
CA GLN A 180 13.94 12.09 5.71
C GLN A 180 13.62 10.78 6.43
N PHE A 181 12.62 10.05 5.93
CA PHE A 181 12.22 8.75 6.46
C PHE A 181 12.10 7.72 5.35
N ASP A 182 12.50 6.51 5.69
CA ASP A 182 12.07 5.30 5.00
C ASP A 182 10.58 5.04 5.28
N ALA A 183 9.82 4.65 4.27
CA ALA A 183 8.40 4.37 4.41
C ALA A 183 7.96 3.26 3.48
N GLU A 184 7.17 2.32 4.00
CA GLU A 184 6.72 1.16 3.24
C GLU A 184 5.21 0.96 3.30
N SER A 185 4.45 2.03 3.57
CA SER A 185 3.00 1.95 3.47
C SER A 185 2.40 3.22 2.91
N LEU A 186 1.57 3.06 1.87
CA LEU A 186 0.84 4.11 1.20
C LEU A 186 -0.65 3.82 1.28
N LEU A 187 -1.42 4.76 1.82
CA LEU A 187 -2.87 4.61 1.98
C LEU A 187 -3.58 5.75 1.30
N ILE A 188 -4.75 5.49 0.73
CA ILE A 188 -5.68 6.54 0.34
C ILE A 188 -7.03 6.32 1.00
N ASN A 189 -7.56 7.37 1.63
CA ASN A 189 -8.89 7.31 2.20
C ASN A 189 -9.95 7.34 1.07
N PRO A 190 -10.77 6.28 0.93
CA PRO A 190 -11.71 6.15 -0.18
C PRO A 190 -12.86 7.15 -0.13
N GLN A 191 -13.07 7.85 1.00
CA GLN A 191 -14.15 8.81 1.16
C GLN A 191 -13.78 10.22 0.67
N ASN A 192 -12.50 10.61 0.77
CA ASN A 192 -12.08 11.99 0.53
C ASN A 192 -10.78 12.12 -0.29
N GLY A 193 -10.08 11.03 -0.59
CA GLY A 193 -8.85 11.05 -1.37
C GLY A 193 -7.62 11.53 -0.59
N ASP A 194 -7.70 11.67 0.73
CA ASP A 194 -6.53 11.94 1.55
C ASP A 194 -5.51 10.81 1.39
N LEU A 195 -4.27 11.19 1.09
CA LEU A 195 -3.13 10.31 0.98
C LEU A 195 -2.40 10.25 2.32
N TYR A 196 -1.98 9.06 2.73
CA TYR A 196 -1.19 8.84 3.92
C TYR A 196 0.06 8.03 3.61
N VAL A 197 1.17 8.41 4.24
CA VAL A 197 2.43 7.68 4.22
C VAL A 197 2.75 7.28 5.65
N VAL A 198 3.06 6.01 5.88
CA VAL A 198 3.46 5.49 7.19
C VAL A 198 4.92 5.06 7.12
N THR A 199 5.74 5.61 8.02
CA THR A 199 7.19 5.34 8.00
C THR A 199 7.50 3.93 8.50
N LYS A 200 8.61 3.37 8.02
CA LYS A 200 9.17 2.12 8.52
C LYS A 200 10.22 2.46 9.57
N MET A 201 10.00 2.00 10.79
CA MET A 201 10.86 2.30 11.93
C MET A 201 11.35 1.01 12.58
N TYR A 202 12.68 0.87 12.67
CA TYR A 202 13.31 -0.26 13.37
C TYR A 202 13.21 -0.13 14.90
N VAL A 203 13.06 1.10 15.40
CA VAL A 203 12.93 1.46 16.82
C VAL A 203 11.96 2.62 16.93
N GLY A 204 11.06 2.60 17.93
CA GLY A 204 10.16 3.72 18.21
C GLY A 204 8.70 3.53 17.76
N ALA A 205 8.11 4.59 17.22
CA ALA A 205 6.78 4.52 16.62
C ALA A 205 6.93 4.85 15.15
N ALA A 206 6.11 4.23 14.30
CA ALA A 206 5.97 4.74 12.94
C ALA A 206 5.24 6.08 12.96
N HIS A 207 5.71 7.03 12.16
CA HIS A 207 5.06 8.30 11.96
C HIS A 207 4.01 8.19 10.86
N ILE A 208 2.89 8.87 11.03
CA ILE A 208 1.83 8.96 10.03
C ILE A 208 1.83 10.36 9.45
N TYR A 209 2.07 10.42 8.15
CA TYR A 209 2.05 11.64 7.38
C TYR A 209 0.83 11.68 6.47
N LYS A 210 0.31 12.88 6.24
CA LYS A 210 -0.90 13.11 5.46
C LYS A 210 -0.69 14.18 4.39
N LEU A 211 -1.28 13.97 3.22
CA LEU A 211 -1.49 15.00 2.21
C LEU A 211 -2.95 14.97 1.72
N SER A 212 -3.62 16.11 1.73
CA SER A 212 -4.98 16.25 1.20
C SER A 212 -4.98 16.73 -0.25
N PRO A 213 -5.89 16.23 -1.10
CA PRO A 213 -6.08 16.79 -2.44
C PRO A 213 -6.64 18.22 -2.38
N PRO A 214 -6.43 19.05 -3.41
CA PRO A 214 -5.69 18.75 -4.64
C PRO A 214 -4.17 18.72 -4.44
N PHE A 215 -3.50 17.77 -5.09
CA PHE A 215 -2.05 17.65 -5.06
C PHE A 215 -1.40 18.59 -6.08
N ALA A 216 -0.40 19.36 -5.66
CA ALA A 216 0.34 20.22 -6.57
C ALA A 216 1.22 19.39 -7.50
N GLN A 217 1.23 19.73 -8.81
CA GLN A 217 2.00 19.00 -9.83
C GLN A 217 3.29 19.71 -10.26
N ASN A 218 3.40 21.01 -10.00
CA ASN A 218 4.52 21.86 -10.44
C ASN A 218 5.42 22.31 -9.28
N LYS A 219 5.23 21.74 -8.09
CA LYS A 219 6.03 21.97 -6.90
C LYS A 219 5.90 20.78 -5.97
N THR A 220 6.84 20.69 -5.04
CA THR A 220 6.85 19.67 -3.99
C THR A 220 5.79 19.99 -2.94
N ASN A 221 4.98 18.99 -2.62
CA ASN A 221 3.99 19.07 -1.55
C ASN A 221 4.67 18.73 -0.22
N VAL A 222 4.35 19.47 0.83
CA VAL A 222 4.87 19.17 2.18
C VAL A 222 3.83 18.37 2.92
N LEU A 223 4.21 17.19 3.41
CA LEU A 223 3.34 16.34 4.20
C LEU A 223 3.06 16.97 5.57
N GLN A 224 1.90 16.65 6.14
CA GLN A 224 1.57 16.98 7.52
C GLN A 224 1.79 15.74 8.40
N ASN A 225 2.65 15.85 9.43
CA ASN A 225 2.72 14.84 10.48
C ASN A 225 1.43 14.91 11.31
N ILE A 226 0.67 13.82 11.36
CA ILE A 226 -0.62 13.74 12.06
C ILE A 226 -0.57 12.85 13.30
N GLY A 227 0.60 12.31 13.63
CA GLY A 227 0.83 11.51 14.82
C GLY A 227 1.67 10.28 14.56
N GLU A 228 1.65 9.39 15.53
CA GLU A 228 2.46 8.19 15.58
C GLU A 228 1.57 6.96 15.84
N ILE A 229 2.00 5.81 15.35
CA ILE A 229 1.37 4.52 15.60
C ILE A 229 2.38 3.49 16.08
N LYS A 230 2.02 2.84 17.19
CA LYS A 230 2.71 1.68 17.74
C LYS A 230 1.72 0.52 17.81
N VAL A 231 2.14 -0.66 17.38
CA VAL A 231 1.39 -1.91 17.58
C VAL A 231 2.24 -2.77 18.51
N ALA A 232 1.67 -3.21 19.62
CA ALA A 232 2.43 -3.82 20.73
C ALA A 232 3.21 -5.10 20.36
N ASN A 233 2.91 -5.71 19.21
CA ASN A 233 3.51 -6.97 18.75
C ASN A 233 4.37 -6.83 17.49
N THR A 234 4.39 -5.65 16.88
CA THR A 234 5.44 -5.35 15.91
C THR A 234 6.67 -4.88 16.67
N PRO A 235 7.89 -5.15 16.20
CA PRO A 235 9.04 -4.35 16.59
C PRO A 235 8.74 -2.93 16.12
N GLU A 236 8.08 -2.18 16.99
CA GLU A 236 8.13 -0.73 17.12
C GLU A 236 8.08 0.08 15.80
N GLY A 237 7.25 -0.34 14.83
CA GLY A 237 6.99 0.43 13.60
C GLY A 237 7.47 -0.17 12.27
N LEU A 238 7.81 -1.46 12.19
CA LEU A 238 8.10 -2.15 10.93
C LEU A 238 6.83 -2.47 10.08
N PHE A 239 6.09 -1.43 9.68
CA PHE A 239 4.96 -1.60 8.77
C PHE A 239 5.41 -1.74 7.32
N THR A 240 4.72 -2.59 6.56
CA THR A 240 5.07 -2.97 5.17
C THR A 240 3.89 -2.84 4.20
N GLY A 241 2.82 -2.18 4.65
CA GLY A 241 1.63 -1.93 3.83
C GLY A 241 0.39 -1.76 4.67
N GLY A 242 -0.70 -1.37 4.03
CA GLY A 242 -2.00 -1.32 4.67
C GLY A 242 -3.12 -0.90 3.75
N GLU A 243 -4.34 -0.80 4.30
CA GLU A 243 -5.51 -0.37 3.54
C GLU A 243 -6.57 0.25 4.45
N ILE A 244 -7.26 1.27 3.95
CA ILE A 244 -8.40 1.88 4.62
C ILE A 244 -9.69 1.26 4.09
N SER A 245 -10.51 0.73 5.00
CA SER A 245 -11.79 0.13 4.64
C SER A 245 -12.69 1.08 3.84
N PRO A 246 -13.59 0.58 2.97
CA PRO A 246 -14.38 1.43 2.07
C PRO A 246 -15.20 2.53 2.76
N ASP A 247 -15.61 2.36 4.01
CA ASP A 247 -16.36 3.36 4.78
C ASP A 247 -15.47 4.36 5.54
N GLY A 248 -14.14 4.23 5.42
CA GLY A 248 -13.15 5.09 6.06
C GLY A 248 -12.98 4.86 7.57
N LYS A 249 -13.60 3.82 8.16
CA LYS A 249 -13.68 3.67 9.63
C LYS A 249 -12.65 2.74 10.22
N ARG A 250 -12.00 1.93 9.40
CA ARG A 250 -11.05 0.90 9.81
C ARG A 250 -9.81 0.98 8.94
N LEU A 251 -8.68 0.77 9.58
CA LEU A 251 -7.35 0.64 8.99
C LEU A 251 -6.84 -0.76 9.30
N VAL A 252 -6.24 -1.40 8.30
CA VAL A 252 -5.39 -2.58 8.48
C VAL A 252 -3.98 -2.17 8.10
N LEU A 253 -3.00 -2.57 8.90
CA LEU A 253 -1.58 -2.45 8.61
C LEU A 253 -0.96 -3.84 8.67
N CYS A 254 0.05 -4.07 7.84
CA CYS A 254 0.82 -5.30 7.75
C CYS A 254 2.25 -5.07 8.26
N ASP A 255 2.91 -6.13 8.70
CA ASP A 255 4.28 -6.10 9.18
C ASP A 255 5.05 -7.37 8.74
N TYR A 256 6.37 -7.37 8.93
CA TYR A 256 7.26 -8.48 8.55
C TYR A 256 7.13 -9.76 9.42
N LEU A 257 6.46 -9.70 10.57
CA LEU A 257 6.59 -10.71 11.64
C LEU A 257 5.29 -11.42 12.02
N GLN A 258 4.13 -10.90 11.63
CA GLN A 258 2.81 -11.45 11.95
C GLN A 258 2.09 -11.95 10.69
N ALA A 259 2.80 -12.79 9.92
CA ALA A 259 2.42 -13.30 8.61
C ALA A 259 1.68 -14.65 8.57
#